data_AF-A0A9Q9I5S8-F1
#
_entry.id   AF-A0A9Q9I5S8-F1
#
_cell.length_a   1.000
_cell.length_b   1.000
_cell.length_c   1.000
_cell.angle_alpha   90.00
_cell.angle_beta   90.00
_cell.angle_gamma   90.00
#
_symmetry.space_group_name_H-M   'P 1'
#
loop_
_entity.id
_entity.type
_entity.pdbx_description
1 polymer ?
#
loop_
_entity_poly.entity_id
_entity_poly.type
_entity_poly.pdbx_seq_one_letter_code
_entity_poly.pdbx_strand_id
1 'polypeptide(L)'
;MADVISIREAASVLDTDVMLIAHIVDVGDVLPTPPVSKDFKDIVFTADDIERFKTEVNRRRFLDFKSDYADVYVQDEGPGARGLEFGPGWTGILREFCDSLREFQNAGYRARLRWGKEKFGALRLFTDCDNEIAAYVGERRGIAYGKSLRTCQECGELARLQFGCSICLTLCDRHKHLVGELDPERDGIILDVEAWSRKQREGEPG
;
A
#
# COMPACT_ATOMS: atom_id res chain seq x y z
N MET A 1 32.06 18.81 8.27
CA MET A 1 31.55 17.51 7.78
C MET A 1 30.21 17.32 8.45
N ALA A 2 29.13 17.13 7.69
CA ALA A 2 27.86 16.77 8.30
C ALA A 2 28.07 15.44 9.03
N ASP A 3 27.62 15.36 10.28
CA ASP A 3 27.62 14.12 11.03
C ASP A 3 26.64 13.17 10.32
N VAL A 4 27.14 12.05 9.82
CA VAL A 4 26.35 11.06 9.07
C VAL A 4 26.19 9.81 9.89
N ILE A 5 25.01 9.21 9.85
CA ILE A 5 24.71 7.97 10.54
C ILE A 5 24.38 6.86 9.54
N SER A 6 24.66 5.62 9.92
CA SER A 6 24.37 4.44 9.12
C SER A 6 22.87 4.17 9.00
N ILE A 7 22.44 3.37 8.02
CA ILE A 7 21.05 2.91 7.89
C ILE A 7 20.52 2.19 9.14
N ARG A 8 21.38 1.51 9.90
CA ARG A 8 20.99 0.82 11.14
C ARG A 8 20.69 1.82 12.27
N GLU A 9 21.51 2.86 12.38
CA GLU A 9 21.28 3.94 13.34
C GLU A 9 20.04 4.74 12.95
N ALA A 10 19.87 5.05 11.67
CA ALA A 10 18.65 5.67 11.15
C ALA A 10 17.39 4.84 11.46
N ALA A 11 17.44 3.52 11.25
CA ALA A 11 16.36 2.60 11.60
C ALA A 11 16.00 2.64 13.09
N SER A 12 17.01 2.67 13.96
CA SER A 12 16.81 2.80 15.40
C SER A 12 16.18 4.15 15.78
N VAL A 13 16.67 5.25 15.21
CA VAL A 13 16.12 6.61 15.47
C VAL A 13 14.68 6.75 14.98
N LEU A 14 14.34 6.11 13.87
CA LEU A 14 13.00 6.12 13.26
C LEU A 14 12.05 5.07 13.85
N ASP A 15 12.52 4.29 14.83
CA ASP A 15 11.78 3.17 15.44
C ASP A 15 11.20 2.22 14.37
N THR A 16 12.01 1.83 13.39
CA THR A 16 11.60 0.99 12.26
C THR A 16 12.68 0.00 11.87
N ASP A 17 12.37 -0.94 10.99
CA ASP A 17 13.36 -1.88 10.47
C ASP A 17 14.14 -1.31 9.26
N VAL A 18 15.34 -1.85 9.06
CA VAL A 18 16.25 -1.47 7.96
C VAL A 18 15.63 -1.76 6.58
N MET A 19 14.79 -2.79 6.46
CA MET A 19 14.19 -3.15 5.17
C MET A 19 13.15 -2.14 4.74
N LEU A 20 12.37 -1.57 5.67
CA LEU A 20 11.47 -0.46 5.34
C LEU A 20 12.23 0.75 4.83
N ILE A 21 13.35 1.12 5.46
CA ILE A 21 14.16 2.26 5.00
C ILE A 21 14.75 1.97 3.61
N ALA A 22 15.33 0.78 3.41
CA ALA A 22 15.85 0.38 2.11
C ALA A 22 14.76 0.42 1.04
N HIS A 23 13.56 -0.03 1.36
CA HIS A 23 12.41 0.04 0.46
C HIS A 23 12.00 1.48 0.13
N ILE A 24 11.97 2.41 1.11
CA ILE A 24 11.71 3.83 0.86
C ILE A 24 12.73 4.41 -0.14
N VAL A 25 14.01 4.07 0.02
CA VAL A 25 15.07 4.49 -0.90
C VAL A 25 14.85 3.91 -2.30
N ASP A 26 14.48 2.63 -2.40
CA ASP A 26 14.24 1.95 -3.68
C ASP A 26 13.01 2.50 -4.43
N VAL A 27 11.97 2.93 -3.69
CA VAL A 27 10.82 3.67 -4.26
C VAL A 27 11.28 4.97 -4.92
N GLY A 28 12.30 5.63 -4.36
CA GLY A 28 12.99 6.76 -5.00
C GLY A 28 12.31 8.11 -4.87
N ASP A 29 11.17 8.19 -4.18
CA ASP A 29 10.45 9.45 -3.94
C ASP A 29 11.13 10.29 -2.83
N VAL A 30 11.80 9.63 -1.88
CA VAL A 30 12.60 10.25 -0.82
C VAL A 30 13.97 9.59 -0.81
N LEU A 31 15.03 10.39 -1.01
CA LEU A 31 16.40 9.91 -1.07
C LEU A 31 17.27 10.59 0.01
N PRO A 32 18.24 9.87 0.59
CA PRO A 32 19.28 10.46 1.43
C PRO A 32 20.07 11.51 0.63
N THR A 33 20.59 12.51 1.33
CA THR A 33 21.42 13.56 0.72
C THR A 33 22.76 13.02 0.20
N PRO A 34 23.48 12.15 0.94
CA PRO A 34 24.67 11.50 0.40
C PRO A 34 24.32 10.59 -0.79
N PRO A 35 25.27 10.35 -1.72
CA PRO A 35 25.04 9.43 -2.83
C PRO A 35 24.59 8.05 -2.34
N VAL A 36 23.50 7.54 -2.92
CA VAL A 36 22.92 6.25 -2.55
C VAL A 36 23.82 5.12 -3.06
N SER A 37 24.35 4.32 -2.14
CA SER A 37 25.11 3.12 -2.47
C SER A 37 24.21 2.05 -3.09
N LYS A 38 24.77 1.20 -3.96
CA LYS A 38 24.10 0.01 -4.49
C LYS A 38 23.90 -1.07 -3.42
N ASP A 39 24.81 -1.16 -2.44
CA ASP A 39 24.58 -2.00 -1.27
C ASP A 39 23.86 -1.15 -0.22
N PHE A 40 22.63 -1.57 0.12
CA PHE A 40 21.79 -0.84 1.07
C PHE A 40 22.45 -0.70 2.46
N LYS A 41 23.39 -1.58 2.81
CA LYS A 41 24.11 -1.54 4.09
C LYS A 41 25.02 -0.32 4.21
N ASP A 42 25.45 0.24 3.09
CA ASP A 42 26.36 1.37 3.02
C ASP A 42 25.61 2.71 2.87
N ILE A 43 24.27 2.69 2.90
CA ILE A 43 23.47 3.91 2.87
C ILE A 43 23.67 4.66 4.19
N VAL A 44 23.95 5.95 4.08
CA VAL A 44 24.16 6.87 5.21
C VAL A 44 23.22 8.06 5.10
N PHE A 45 22.91 8.64 6.26
CA PHE A 45 21.90 9.69 6.43
C PHE A 45 22.49 10.87 7.20
N THR A 46 22.14 12.07 6.77
CA THR A 46 22.31 13.30 7.55
C THR A 46 21.13 13.48 8.52
N ALA A 47 21.25 14.38 9.48
CA ALA A 47 20.14 14.72 10.39
C ALA A 47 18.86 15.19 9.63
N ASP A 48 19.02 15.99 8.57
CA ASP A 48 17.89 16.45 7.75
C ASP A 48 17.24 15.31 6.96
N ASP A 49 18.02 14.29 6.57
CA ASP A 49 17.45 13.07 5.97
C ASP A 49 16.55 12.35 6.97
N ILE A 50 16.91 12.31 8.25
CA ILE A 50 16.09 11.64 9.28
C ILE A 50 14.71 12.29 9.41
N GLU A 51 14.61 13.62 9.41
CA GLU A 51 13.29 14.27 9.48
C GLU A 51 12.43 14.02 8.23
N ARG A 52 13.05 13.97 7.04
CA ARG A 52 12.34 13.61 5.80
C ARG A 52 11.86 12.16 5.82
N PHE A 53 12.73 11.23 6.22
CA PHE A 53 12.39 9.82 6.31
C PHE A 53 11.35 9.55 7.41
N LYS A 54 11.37 10.30 8.51
CA LYS A 54 10.33 10.24 9.54
C LYS A 54 8.96 10.57 8.98
N THR A 55 8.87 11.61 8.15
CA THR A 55 7.62 11.99 7.47
C THR A 55 7.13 10.86 6.57
N GLU A 56 8.03 10.26 5.78
CA GLU A 56 7.68 9.15 4.88
C GLU A 56 7.31 7.86 5.63
N VAL A 57 8.01 7.53 6.71
CA VAL A 57 7.67 6.40 7.60
C VAL A 57 6.28 6.60 8.20
N ASN A 58 5.97 7.81 8.69
CA ASN A 58 4.64 8.13 9.23
C ASN A 58 3.53 7.98 8.18
N ARG A 59 3.80 8.45 6.95
CA ARG A 59 2.91 8.28 5.79
C ARG A 59 2.65 6.80 5.50
N ARG A 60 3.70 5.96 5.45
CA ARG A 60 3.60 4.51 5.22
C ARG A 60 2.97 3.73 6.36
N ARG A 61 3.05 4.26 7.58
CA ARG A 61 2.33 3.74 8.76
C ARG A 61 0.88 4.20 8.84
N PHE A 62 0.46 5.06 7.91
CA PHE A 62 -0.88 5.64 7.83
C PHE A 62 -1.28 6.39 9.12
N LEU A 63 -0.34 7.03 9.83
CA LEU A 63 -0.61 7.60 11.15
C LEU A 63 -1.75 8.63 11.12
N ASP A 64 -1.70 9.58 10.19
CA ASP A 64 -2.74 10.59 10.02
C ASP A 64 -4.09 9.95 9.70
N PHE A 65 -4.11 8.97 8.80
CA PHE A 65 -5.34 8.23 8.47
C PHE A 65 -5.91 7.50 9.69
N LYS A 66 -5.08 6.81 10.46
CA LYS A 66 -5.51 6.08 11.66
C LYS A 66 -6.09 7.03 12.71
N SER A 67 -5.49 8.21 12.86
CA SER A 67 -6.01 9.26 13.73
C SER A 67 -7.34 9.80 13.22
N ASP A 68 -7.38 10.20 11.94
CA ASP A 68 -8.53 10.84 11.32
C ASP A 68 -9.75 9.93 11.26
N TYR A 69 -9.57 8.61 11.17
CA TYR A 69 -10.63 7.62 10.96
C TYR A 69 -10.79 6.61 12.12
N ALA A 70 -10.34 6.96 13.33
CA ALA A 70 -10.38 6.07 14.50
C ALA A 70 -11.80 5.57 14.90
N ASP A 71 -12.85 6.26 14.46
CA ASP A 71 -14.26 5.92 14.65
C ASP A 71 -14.73 4.74 13.76
N VAL A 72 -14.14 4.60 12.57
CA VAL A 72 -14.50 3.57 11.58
C VAL A 72 -13.39 2.58 11.27
N TYR A 73 -12.13 2.91 11.57
CA TYR A 73 -11.00 2.00 11.47
C TYR A 73 -10.66 1.43 12.84
N VAL A 74 -10.88 0.12 13.00
CA VAL A 74 -10.53 -0.61 14.23
C VAL A 74 -9.64 -1.77 13.84
N GLN A 75 -8.33 -1.58 14.01
CA GLN A 75 -7.32 -2.58 13.70
C GLN A 75 -7.58 -3.88 14.49
N ASP A 76 -7.21 -5.02 13.90
CA ASP A 76 -7.22 -6.28 14.63
C ASP A 76 -6.16 -6.28 15.75
N GLU A 77 -6.46 -6.98 16.85
CA GLU A 77 -5.60 -7.10 18.02
C GLU A 77 -5.27 -8.58 18.31
N GLY A 78 -4.14 -8.82 18.97
CA GLY A 78 -3.71 -10.16 19.38
C GLY A 78 -2.81 -10.89 18.37
N PRO A 79 -2.52 -12.19 18.60
CA PRO A 79 -1.65 -12.98 17.72
C PRO A 79 -2.21 -13.04 16.30
N GLY A 80 -1.41 -12.62 15.31
CA GLY A 80 -1.83 -12.56 13.91
C GLY A 80 -2.65 -11.32 13.54
N ALA A 81 -2.70 -10.31 14.41
CA ALA A 81 -3.25 -9.00 14.10
C ALA A 81 -2.74 -8.46 12.75
N ARG A 82 -3.67 -7.98 11.93
CA ARG A 82 -3.40 -7.43 10.60
C ARG A 82 -3.62 -5.93 10.59
N GLY A 83 -2.79 -5.25 9.82
CA GLY A 83 -2.84 -3.80 9.64
C GLY A 83 -3.27 -3.42 8.23
N LEU A 84 -2.88 -2.21 7.84
CA LEU A 84 -2.92 -1.77 6.45
C LEU A 84 -1.59 -2.16 5.81
N GLU A 85 -1.62 -3.14 4.92
CA GLU A 85 -0.44 -3.78 4.32
C GLU A 85 -0.41 -3.52 2.82
N PHE A 86 -0.34 -2.26 2.45
CA PHE A 86 -0.27 -1.78 1.06
C PHE A 86 0.43 -0.41 1.02
N GLY A 87 0.87 0.01 -0.16
CA GLY A 87 1.57 1.28 -0.33
C GLY A 87 0.70 2.52 -0.02
N PRO A 88 1.32 3.64 0.38
CA PRO A 88 0.60 4.84 0.84
C PRO A 88 -0.17 5.59 -0.27
N GLY A 89 0.12 5.32 -1.55
CA GLY A 89 -0.57 5.90 -2.69
C GLY A 89 -2.07 5.58 -2.75
N TRP A 90 -2.52 4.54 -2.07
CA TRP A 90 -3.94 4.21 -1.94
C TRP A 90 -4.65 4.86 -0.75
N THR A 91 -3.98 5.73 0.01
CA THR A 91 -4.60 6.43 1.15
C THR A 91 -5.85 7.21 0.75
N GLY A 92 -5.86 7.86 -0.42
CA GLY A 92 -7.03 8.58 -0.92
C GLY A 92 -8.25 7.66 -1.11
N ILE A 93 -8.03 6.48 -1.71
CA ILE A 93 -9.07 5.45 -1.90
C ILE A 93 -9.59 4.96 -0.54
N LEU A 94 -8.68 4.78 0.41
CA LEU A 94 -9.01 4.31 1.77
C LEU A 94 -9.88 5.33 2.52
N ARG A 95 -9.57 6.63 2.40
CA ARG A 95 -10.34 7.73 3.01
C ARG A 95 -11.77 7.76 2.48
N GLU A 96 -11.94 7.77 1.17
CA GLU A 96 -13.28 7.73 0.53
C GLU A 96 -14.09 6.48 0.94
N PHE A 97 -13.43 5.33 1.05
CA PHE A 97 -14.07 4.11 1.52
C PHE A 97 -14.56 4.25 2.97
N CYS A 98 -13.72 4.80 3.85
CA CYS A 98 -14.07 5.00 5.25
C CYS A 98 -15.11 6.09 5.46
N ASP A 99 -15.15 7.14 4.64
CA ASP A 99 -16.24 8.10 4.62
C ASP A 99 -17.58 7.42 4.31
N SER A 100 -17.59 6.46 3.36
CA SER A 100 -18.78 5.64 3.11
C SER A 100 -19.17 4.77 4.32
N LEU A 101 -18.20 4.27 5.10
CA LEU A 101 -18.51 3.53 6.33
C LEU A 101 -19.11 4.43 7.41
N ARG A 102 -18.65 5.68 7.51
CA ARG A 102 -19.24 6.67 8.44
C ARG A 102 -20.69 6.97 8.13
N GLU A 103 -21.05 7.06 6.85
CA GLU A 103 -22.44 7.23 6.43
C GLU A 103 -23.32 6.10 6.98
N PHE A 104 -22.86 4.85 6.92
CA PHE A 104 -23.58 3.70 7.49
C PHE A 104 -23.62 3.75 9.02
N GLN A 105 -22.53 4.12 9.69
CA GLN A 105 -22.52 4.29 11.15
C GLN A 105 -23.49 5.38 11.62
N ASN A 106 -23.56 6.50 10.91
CA ASN A 106 -24.50 7.60 11.20
C ASN A 106 -25.96 7.17 11.01
N ALA A 107 -26.22 6.20 10.14
CA ALA A 107 -27.53 5.57 9.98
C ALA A 107 -27.84 4.50 11.03
N GLY A 108 -26.94 4.26 11.99
CA GLY A 108 -27.12 3.32 13.11
C GLY A 108 -26.61 1.91 12.86
N TYR A 109 -25.92 1.65 11.75
CA TYR A 109 -25.35 0.34 11.44
C TYR A 109 -23.92 0.21 11.95
N ARG A 110 -23.53 -0.99 12.36
CA ARG A 110 -22.11 -1.30 12.54
C ARG A 110 -21.47 -1.44 11.17
N ALA A 111 -20.47 -0.60 10.91
CA ALA A 111 -19.65 -0.65 9.71
C ALA A 111 -18.23 -0.21 10.07
N ARG A 112 -17.26 -1.13 10.02
CA ARG A 112 -15.86 -0.87 10.40
C ARG A 112 -14.90 -1.48 9.40
N LEU A 113 -13.85 -0.74 9.08
CA LEU A 113 -12.67 -1.29 8.43
C LEU A 113 -11.80 -1.95 9.50
N ARG A 114 -11.39 -3.19 9.27
CA ARG A 114 -10.54 -3.97 10.18
C ARG A 114 -9.08 -3.93 9.74
N TRP A 115 -8.85 -4.30 8.48
CA TRP A 115 -7.51 -4.34 7.89
C TRP A 115 -7.62 -4.35 6.36
N GLY A 116 -6.49 -4.21 5.69
CA GLY A 116 -6.42 -4.32 4.25
C GLY A 116 -5.04 -4.70 3.78
N LYS A 117 -4.94 -5.25 2.58
CA LYS A 117 -3.67 -5.65 1.98
C LYS A 117 -3.64 -5.43 0.49
N GLU A 118 -2.45 -5.30 -0.04
CA GLU A 118 -2.17 -5.51 -1.46
C GLU A 118 -2.29 -7.00 -1.78
N LYS A 119 -2.89 -7.32 -2.92
CA LYS A 119 -2.86 -8.65 -3.51
C LYS A 119 -2.92 -8.58 -5.03
N PHE A 120 -1.86 -9.03 -5.69
CA PHE A 120 -1.71 -9.09 -7.15
C PHE A 120 -1.97 -7.74 -7.87
N GLY A 121 -1.37 -6.69 -7.34
CA GLY A 121 -1.49 -5.31 -7.78
C GLY A 121 -2.79 -4.62 -7.38
N ALA A 122 -3.57 -5.16 -6.45
CA ALA A 122 -4.88 -4.59 -6.13
C ALA A 122 -5.17 -4.53 -4.63
N LEU A 123 -5.99 -3.55 -4.24
CA LEU A 123 -6.38 -3.33 -2.85
C LEU A 123 -7.48 -4.29 -2.41
N ARG A 124 -7.26 -4.99 -1.31
CA ARG A 124 -8.26 -5.82 -0.62
C ARG A 124 -8.56 -5.27 0.76
N LEU A 125 -9.83 -4.94 1.00
CA LEU A 125 -10.31 -4.41 2.28
C LEU A 125 -11.18 -5.43 3.00
N PHE A 126 -10.98 -5.54 4.32
CA PHE A 126 -11.67 -6.47 5.19
C PHE A 126 -12.44 -5.67 6.24
N THR A 127 -13.75 -5.91 6.33
CA THR A 127 -14.68 -5.13 7.12
C THR A 127 -15.46 -6.00 8.09
N ASP A 128 -15.83 -5.43 9.23
CA ASP A 128 -16.88 -5.93 10.11
C ASP A 128 -18.11 -5.05 9.93
N CYS A 129 -19.23 -5.62 9.48
CA CYS A 129 -20.46 -4.88 9.28
C CYS A 129 -21.69 -5.74 9.54
N ASP A 130 -22.82 -5.08 9.78
CA ASP A 130 -24.09 -5.77 9.92
C ASP A 130 -24.55 -6.42 8.60
N ASN A 131 -25.29 -7.53 8.73
CA ASN A 131 -25.70 -8.33 7.58
C ASN A 131 -26.65 -7.56 6.65
N GLU A 132 -27.47 -6.65 7.19
CA GLU A 132 -28.40 -5.83 6.40
C GLU A 132 -27.68 -4.92 5.40
N ILE A 133 -26.45 -4.48 5.72
CA ILE A 133 -25.67 -3.58 4.86
C ILE A 133 -24.52 -4.28 4.13
N ALA A 134 -24.36 -5.60 4.30
CA ALA A 134 -23.21 -6.33 3.78
C ALA A 134 -23.05 -6.22 2.25
N ALA A 135 -24.16 -6.20 1.51
CA ALA A 135 -24.14 -6.01 0.05
C ALA A 135 -23.61 -4.61 -0.35
N TYR A 136 -24.07 -3.56 0.34
CA TYR A 136 -23.63 -2.18 0.09
C TYR A 136 -22.16 -1.98 0.46
N VAL A 137 -21.71 -2.52 1.59
CA VAL A 137 -20.28 -2.50 1.97
C VAL A 137 -19.45 -3.30 0.94
N GLY A 138 -19.99 -4.42 0.44
CA GLY A 138 -19.43 -5.19 -0.68
C GLY A 138 -19.23 -4.36 -1.95
N GLU A 139 -20.24 -3.58 -2.34
CA GLU A 139 -20.17 -2.67 -3.48
C GLU A 139 -19.10 -1.59 -3.28
N ARG A 140 -19.06 -0.94 -2.09
CA ARG A 140 -18.02 0.05 -1.76
C ARG A 140 -16.61 -0.54 -1.84
N ARG A 141 -16.42 -1.79 -1.40
CA ARG A 141 -15.14 -2.51 -1.58
C ARG A 141 -14.83 -2.77 -3.05
N GLY A 142 -15.83 -3.10 -3.86
CA GLY A 142 -15.68 -3.26 -5.31
C GLY A 142 -15.24 -1.97 -6.01
N ILE A 143 -15.79 -0.82 -5.60
CA ILE A 143 -15.37 0.50 -6.10
C ILE A 143 -13.93 0.81 -5.70
N ALA A 144 -13.57 0.60 -4.42
CA ALA A 144 -12.20 0.80 -3.94
C ALA A 144 -11.20 -0.10 -4.67
N TYR A 145 -11.54 -1.37 -4.86
CA TYR A 145 -10.78 -2.32 -5.67
C TYR A 145 -10.58 -1.81 -7.10
N GLY A 146 -11.65 -1.42 -7.79
CA GLY A 146 -11.57 -0.91 -9.15
C GLY A 146 -10.73 0.36 -9.27
N LYS A 147 -10.78 1.25 -8.26
CA LYS A 147 -9.90 2.43 -8.18
C LYS A 147 -8.43 2.01 -8.03
N SER A 148 -8.13 1.02 -7.18
CA SER A 148 -6.76 0.58 -6.94
C SER A 148 -6.05 0.03 -8.19
N LEU A 149 -6.78 -0.61 -9.12
CA LEU A 149 -6.25 -1.14 -10.39
C LEU A 149 -5.71 -0.08 -11.36
N ARG A 150 -5.99 1.20 -11.09
CA ARG A 150 -5.57 2.33 -11.93
C ARG A 150 -4.84 3.42 -11.14
N THR A 151 -4.46 3.13 -9.90
CA THR A 151 -3.82 4.09 -9.00
C THR A 151 -2.52 3.50 -8.51
N CYS A 152 -1.41 4.23 -8.65
CA CYS A 152 -0.10 3.77 -8.21
C CYS A 152 -0.15 3.55 -6.69
N GLN A 153 0.22 2.36 -6.24
CA GLN A 153 0.20 2.08 -4.80
C GLN A 153 1.23 2.89 -4.01
N GLU A 154 2.28 3.42 -4.65
CA GLU A 154 3.31 4.21 -3.95
C GLU A 154 2.96 5.69 -3.85
N CYS A 155 2.59 6.34 -4.97
CA CYS A 155 2.35 7.79 -5.00
C CYS A 155 0.89 8.22 -5.16
N GLY A 156 0.00 7.35 -5.63
CA GLY A 156 -1.41 7.69 -5.89
C GLY A 156 -1.70 8.27 -7.28
N GLU A 157 -0.68 8.42 -8.13
CA GLU A 157 -0.87 8.86 -9.54
C GLU A 157 -1.56 7.79 -10.40
N LEU A 158 -2.03 8.18 -11.59
CA LEU A 158 -2.60 7.24 -12.57
C LEU A 158 -1.59 6.14 -12.92
N ALA A 159 -2.06 4.90 -12.94
CA ALA A 159 -1.21 3.73 -13.09
C ALA A 159 -1.92 2.60 -13.85
N ARG A 160 -1.17 1.51 -14.08
CA ARG A 160 -1.68 0.22 -14.54
C ARG A 160 -0.97 -0.89 -13.80
N LEU A 161 -1.48 -2.12 -13.90
CA LEU A 161 -0.75 -3.29 -13.47
C LEU A 161 0.58 -3.38 -14.24
N GLN A 162 1.68 -3.43 -13.51
CA GLN A 162 3.01 -3.77 -14.00
C GLN A 162 3.28 -5.23 -13.63
N PHE A 163 3.71 -6.02 -14.59
CA PHE A 163 3.98 -7.44 -14.40
C PHE A 163 5.46 -7.71 -14.61
N GLY A 164 6.16 -8.07 -13.53
CA GLY A 164 7.51 -8.62 -13.59
C GLY A 164 7.50 -10.15 -13.49
N CYS A 165 8.69 -10.76 -13.51
CA CYS A 165 8.82 -12.23 -13.49
C CYS A 165 8.15 -12.91 -12.28
N SER A 166 8.22 -12.30 -11.09
CA SER A 166 7.72 -12.88 -9.84
C SER A 166 6.81 -11.94 -9.04
N ILE A 167 6.70 -10.68 -9.43
CA ILE A 167 5.99 -9.62 -8.72
C ILE A 167 5.08 -8.91 -9.72
N CYS A 168 3.85 -8.63 -9.31
CA CYS A 168 2.95 -7.77 -10.07
C CYS A 168 2.32 -6.74 -9.14
N LEU A 169 2.36 -5.48 -9.54
CA LEU A 169 1.96 -4.33 -8.71
C LEU A 169 1.32 -3.27 -9.60
N THR A 170 0.30 -2.56 -9.11
CA THR A 170 -0.24 -1.40 -9.85
C THR A 170 0.62 -0.17 -9.58
N LEU A 171 1.38 0.25 -10.59
CA LEU A 171 2.42 1.28 -10.48
C LEU A 171 2.41 2.20 -11.70
N CYS A 172 2.71 3.48 -11.45
CA CYS A 172 2.93 4.44 -12.52
C CYS A 172 4.30 4.22 -13.19
N ASP A 173 4.57 4.90 -14.30
CA ASP A 173 5.84 4.77 -15.00
C ASP A 173 7.07 5.12 -14.17
N ARG A 174 6.93 6.01 -13.17
CA ARG A 174 8.01 6.37 -12.24
C ARG A 174 8.39 5.21 -11.31
N HIS A 175 7.43 4.36 -10.96
CA HIS A 175 7.63 3.29 -9.95
C HIS A 175 7.68 1.90 -10.54
N LYS A 176 7.45 1.72 -11.84
CA LYS A 176 7.41 0.39 -12.48
C LYS A 176 8.68 -0.45 -12.28
N HIS A 177 9.83 0.18 -11.99
CA HIS A 177 11.07 -0.55 -11.69
C HIS A 177 10.96 -1.43 -10.44
N LEU A 178 10.01 -1.17 -9.54
CA LEU A 178 9.78 -1.96 -8.33
C LEU A 178 9.32 -3.40 -8.60
N VAL A 179 8.82 -3.71 -9.81
CA VAL A 179 8.54 -5.10 -10.21
C VAL A 179 9.75 -5.80 -10.85
N GLY A 180 10.89 -5.11 -10.96
CA GLY A 180 12.08 -5.60 -11.64
C GLY A 180 11.96 -5.51 -13.17
N GLU A 181 12.51 -6.50 -13.86
CA GLU A 181 12.34 -6.62 -15.30
C GLU A 181 10.90 -7.01 -15.64
N LEU A 182 10.30 -6.30 -16.60
CA LEU A 182 8.93 -6.53 -17.04
C LEU A 182 8.84 -7.83 -17.84
N ASP A 183 7.80 -8.61 -17.59
CA ASP A 183 7.47 -9.82 -18.32
C ASP A 183 6.73 -9.46 -19.62
N PRO A 184 7.35 -9.62 -20.81
CA PRO A 184 6.74 -9.22 -22.08
C PRO A 184 5.52 -10.05 -22.47
N GLU A 185 5.30 -11.23 -21.87
CA GLU A 185 4.16 -12.10 -22.17
C GLU A 185 2.92 -11.74 -21.33
N ARG A 186 3.08 -10.95 -20.27
CA ARG A 186 2.01 -10.65 -19.29
C ARG A 186 1.79 -9.17 -19.07
N ASP A 187 2.86 -8.38 -19.06
CA ASP A 187 2.80 -6.94 -18.83
C ASP A 187 1.98 -6.25 -19.91
N GLY A 188 1.06 -5.37 -19.49
CA GLY A 188 0.14 -4.68 -20.41
C GLY A 188 -0.97 -5.57 -21.01
N ILE A 189 -0.89 -6.90 -20.88
CA ILE A 189 -1.92 -7.84 -21.33
C ILE A 189 -2.87 -8.19 -20.19
N ILE A 190 -2.33 -8.51 -19.01
CA ILE A 190 -3.12 -8.75 -17.80
C ILE A 190 -3.36 -7.40 -17.12
N LEU A 191 -4.63 -7.01 -16.99
CA LEU A 191 -5.03 -5.75 -16.34
C LEU A 191 -5.56 -5.95 -14.91
N ASP A 192 -6.10 -7.14 -14.64
CA ASP A 192 -6.61 -7.57 -13.34
C ASP A 192 -6.34 -9.08 -13.24
N VAL A 193 -5.44 -9.46 -12.32
CA VAL A 193 -5.03 -10.86 -12.13
C VAL A 193 -6.20 -11.74 -11.68
N GLU A 194 -7.07 -11.25 -10.81
CA GLU A 194 -8.21 -12.05 -10.35
C GLU A 194 -9.29 -12.23 -11.41
N ALA A 195 -9.55 -11.19 -12.22
CA ALA A 195 -10.43 -11.32 -13.37
C ALA A 195 -9.84 -12.29 -14.41
N TRP A 196 -8.54 -12.20 -14.68
CA TRP A 196 -7.83 -13.10 -15.58
C TRP A 196 -7.88 -14.56 -15.09
N SER A 197 -7.54 -14.81 -13.81
CA SER A 197 -7.54 -16.17 -13.24
C SER A 197 -8.94 -16.80 -13.19
N ARG A 198 -10.01 -16.02 -13.01
CA ARG A 198 -11.38 -16.54 -13.09
C ARG A 198 -11.71 -17.05 -14.50
N LYS A 199 -11.40 -16.26 -15.52
CA LYS A 199 -11.62 -16.65 -16.93
C LYS A 199 -10.86 -17.92 -17.31
N GLN A 200 -9.64 -18.11 -16.81
CA GLN A 200 -8.87 -19.32 -17.08
C GLN A 200 -9.55 -20.57 -16.50
N ARG A 201 -10.06 -20.50 -15.26
CA ARG A 201 -10.78 -21.62 -14.63
C ARG A 201 -12.11 -21.96 -15.29
N GLU A 202 -12.78 -20.97 -15.87
CA GLU A 202 -14.03 -21.16 -16.62
C GLU A 202 -13.79 -21.76 -18.01
N GLY A 203 -12.56 -21.67 -18.54
CA GLY A 203 -12.18 -22.16 -19.87
C GLY A 203 -11.54 -23.56 -19.90
N GLU A 204 -11.24 -24.17 -18.75
CA GLU A 204 -10.76 -25.55 -18.68
C GLU A 204 -11.95 -26.54 -18.73
N PRO A 205 -12.03 -27.45 -19.72
CA PRO A 205 -13.00 -28.53 -19.68
C PRO A 205 -12.66 -29.46 -18.50
N GLY A 206 -13.64 -29.65 -17.61
CA GLY A 206 -13.55 -30.58 -16.48
C GLY A 206 -13.50 -32.04 -16.87
#